data_AF-A0A6M5Z346-F1
#
_entry.id   AF-A0A6M5Z346-F1
#
_cell.length_a   1.000
_cell.length_b   1.000
_cell.length_c   1.000
_cell.angle_alpha   90.00
_cell.angle_beta   90.00
_cell.angle_gamma   90.00
#
_symmetry.space_group_name_H-M   'P 1'
#
loop_
_entity.id
_entity.type
_entity.pdbx_description
1 polymer ?
#
loop_
_entity_poly.entity_id
_entity_poly.type
_entity_poly.pdbx_seq_one_letter_code
_entity_poly.pdbx_strand_id
1 'polypeptide(L)'
;MTRPTAINASAQPTIEALMVRFLASRSDAAPAAVETGESEVEPHEVAAGFRVDPRAAWLDATASIVTGGNAPPPAVQLPPDWAALVAQPAAAFAVPMAAGHFPQRVKDLQPLLAKFDPAELRPTGTQASVPGFAGLRGWVAKNGTSNPLVASGIARTLGDFQTADTLLSGVSGADNDRAALLWQMGQCTEALAAWDAMTETPAVLFNRGMARLFLGQLSGARSAFQKATESIPEASGWYALARLYLAVADVHG
;
A
#
# COMPACT_ATOMS: atom_id res chain seq x y z
N MET A 1 -61.31 -38.38 10.32
CA MET A 1 -60.86 -37.08 9.78
C MET A 1 -59.35 -36.98 9.99
N THR A 2 -58.63 -36.96 8.89
CA THR A 2 -57.18 -37.20 8.75
C THR A 2 -56.36 -35.93 9.02
N ARG A 3 -55.38 -36.04 9.92
CA ARG A 3 -54.31 -35.05 10.15
C ARG A 3 -53.27 -35.17 9.02
N PRO A 4 -52.89 -34.10 8.31
CA PRO A 4 -51.77 -34.15 7.37
C PRO A 4 -50.44 -34.24 8.12
N THR A 5 -49.61 -35.17 7.68
CA THR A 5 -48.27 -35.51 8.14
C THR A 5 -47.33 -34.31 8.03
N ALA A 6 -46.62 -34.01 9.12
CA ALA A 6 -45.58 -33.00 9.15
C ALA A 6 -44.40 -33.38 8.24
N ILE A 7 -43.82 -32.34 7.66
CA ILE A 7 -42.85 -32.31 6.57
C ILE A 7 -41.49 -32.84 7.03
N ASN A 8 -40.92 -33.76 6.26
CA ASN A 8 -39.56 -34.29 6.40
C ASN A 8 -38.51 -33.17 6.37
N ALA A 9 -37.53 -33.29 7.26
CA ALA A 9 -36.31 -32.49 7.29
C ALA A 9 -35.36 -32.84 6.13
N SER A 10 -34.46 -31.90 5.84
CA SER A 10 -33.20 -32.03 5.10
C SER A 10 -33.25 -32.53 3.65
N ALA A 11 -33.43 -31.61 2.72
CA ALA A 11 -32.85 -31.75 1.38
C ALA A 11 -31.83 -30.62 1.21
N GLN A 12 -30.57 -30.88 1.55
CA GLN A 12 -29.47 -30.04 1.08
C GLN A 12 -29.57 -30.01 -0.46
N PRO A 13 -29.59 -28.83 -1.09
CA PRO A 13 -29.60 -28.74 -2.53
C PRO A 13 -28.36 -29.46 -3.07
N THR A 14 -28.56 -30.27 -4.10
CA THR A 14 -27.47 -30.98 -4.76
C THR A 14 -26.50 -29.97 -5.37
N ILE A 15 -25.25 -30.39 -5.56
CA ILE A 15 -24.24 -29.60 -6.30
C ILE A 15 -24.77 -29.15 -7.66
N GLU A 16 -25.53 -30.01 -8.33
CA GLU A 16 -26.16 -29.70 -9.61
C GLU A 16 -27.17 -28.56 -9.49
N ALA A 17 -28.03 -28.57 -8.46
CA ALA A 17 -28.97 -27.47 -8.20
C ALA A 17 -28.26 -26.15 -7.85
N LEU A 18 -27.13 -26.21 -7.15
CA LEU A 18 -26.29 -25.04 -6.86
C LEU A 18 -25.61 -24.52 -8.13
N MET A 19 -25.10 -25.40 -8.99
CA MET A 19 -24.48 -25.05 -10.28
C MET A 19 -25.49 -24.43 -11.24
N VAL A 20 -26.69 -25.00 -11.37
CA VAL A 20 -27.75 -24.45 -12.22
C VAL A 20 -28.15 -23.05 -11.75
N ARG A 21 -28.30 -22.83 -10.44
CA ARG A 21 -28.57 -21.50 -9.88
C ARG A 21 -27.43 -20.51 -10.14
N PHE A 22 -26.19 -20.94 -9.97
CA PHE A 22 -25.02 -20.10 -10.23
C PHE A 22 -24.94 -19.68 -11.71
N LEU A 23 -25.14 -20.62 -12.63
CA LEU A 23 -25.14 -20.36 -14.07
C LEU A 23 -26.31 -19.44 -14.48
N ALA A 24 -27.51 -19.68 -13.96
CA ALA A 24 -28.66 -18.81 -14.21
C ALA A 24 -28.40 -17.38 -13.72
N SER A 25 -27.81 -17.21 -12.53
CA SER A 25 -27.49 -15.89 -11.98
C SER A 25 -26.42 -15.14 -12.77
N ARG A 26 -25.55 -15.84 -13.50
CA ARG A 26 -24.57 -15.23 -14.41
C ARG A 26 -25.18 -14.87 -15.76
N SER A 27 -26.12 -15.69 -16.25
CA SER A 27 -26.78 -15.44 -17.54
C SER A 27 -27.68 -14.20 -17.50
N ASP A 28 -28.30 -13.90 -16.35
CA ASP A 28 -29.15 -12.71 -16.19
C ASP A 28 -28.35 -11.40 -16.03
N ALA A 29 -27.03 -11.48 -15.81
CA ALA A 29 -26.16 -10.31 -15.59
C ALA A 29 -25.57 -9.72 -16.88
N ALA A 30 -25.92 -10.24 -18.06
CA ALA A 30 -25.41 -9.76 -19.35
C ALA A 30 -26.49 -9.69 -20.43
N PRO A 31 -27.25 -8.58 -20.51
CA PRO A 31 -27.84 -8.21 -21.78
C PRO A 31 -27.50 -6.75 -22.10
N ALA A 32 -26.23 -6.49 -22.43
CA ALA A 32 -25.85 -5.31 -23.19
C ALA A 32 -24.59 -5.62 -24.01
N ALA A 33 -24.72 -5.48 -25.32
CA ALA A 33 -23.72 -5.71 -26.37
C ALA A 33 -23.51 -7.18 -26.78
N VAL A 34 -24.33 -7.62 -27.75
CA VAL A 34 -23.93 -8.66 -28.71
C VAL A 34 -24.04 -8.01 -30.09
N GLU A 35 -22.91 -7.62 -30.67
CA GLU A 35 -22.79 -7.45 -32.12
C GLU A 35 -22.14 -8.72 -32.69
N THR A 36 -22.78 -9.29 -33.69
CA THR A 36 -22.32 -10.48 -34.41
C THR A 36 -21.29 -10.09 -35.46
N GLY A 37 -20.01 -10.39 -35.21
CA GLY A 37 -18.92 -10.28 -36.18
C GLY A 37 -17.95 -11.44 -36.04
N GLU A 38 -17.81 -12.24 -37.11
CA GLU A 38 -16.89 -13.36 -37.21
C GLU A 38 -15.43 -12.90 -37.01
N SER A 39 -14.65 -13.71 -36.28
CA SER A 39 -13.26 -13.47 -35.83
C SER A 39 -13.10 -12.66 -34.53
N GLU A 40 -13.58 -13.20 -33.41
CA GLU A 40 -13.12 -12.78 -32.09
C GLU A 40 -12.32 -13.90 -31.43
N VAL A 41 -10.99 -13.72 -31.40
CA VAL A 41 -10.20 -14.19 -30.26
C VAL A 41 -10.83 -13.50 -29.07
N GLU A 42 -11.59 -14.22 -28.23
CA GLU A 42 -12.02 -13.65 -26.96
C GLU A 42 -10.77 -13.17 -26.22
N PRO A 43 -10.61 -11.86 -25.99
CA PRO A 43 -9.63 -11.43 -25.03
C PRO A 43 -10.11 -12.04 -23.72
N HIS A 44 -9.41 -13.05 -23.23
CA HIS A 44 -9.49 -13.38 -21.83
C HIS A 44 -9.21 -12.08 -21.10
N GLU A 45 -10.25 -11.41 -20.62
CA GLU A 45 -10.09 -10.31 -19.70
C GLU A 45 -9.31 -10.90 -18.53
N VAL A 46 -8.01 -10.59 -18.48
CA VAL A 46 -7.20 -10.69 -17.28
C VAL A 46 -7.69 -9.57 -16.34
N ALA A 47 -8.98 -9.53 -16.05
CA ALA A 47 -9.63 -8.59 -15.13
C ALA A 47 -9.57 -9.11 -13.69
N ALA A 48 -8.52 -9.87 -13.37
CA ALA A 48 -8.01 -9.97 -12.02
C ALA A 48 -6.66 -9.22 -11.97
N GLY A 49 -6.65 -7.94 -12.35
CA GLY A 49 -5.53 -7.06 -12.02
C GLY A 49 -5.20 -7.23 -10.54
N PHE A 50 -3.92 -7.36 -10.20
CA PHE A 50 -3.42 -7.64 -8.84
C PHE A 50 -4.17 -6.79 -7.80
N ARG A 51 -5.16 -7.40 -7.14
CA ARG A 51 -5.92 -6.72 -6.08
C ARG A 51 -5.14 -6.90 -4.80
N VAL A 52 -4.58 -5.81 -4.30
CA VAL A 52 -3.91 -5.78 -3.01
C VAL A 52 -4.94 -6.04 -1.92
N ASP A 53 -4.71 -7.04 -1.08
CA ASP A 53 -5.55 -7.30 0.09
C ASP A 53 -5.45 -6.11 1.07
N PRO A 54 -6.56 -5.43 1.41
CA PRO A 54 -6.51 -4.26 2.29
C PRO A 54 -5.96 -4.55 3.68
N ARG A 55 -6.13 -5.78 4.19
CA ARG A 55 -5.59 -6.16 5.50
C ARG A 55 -4.07 -6.36 5.42
N ALA A 56 -3.55 -7.01 4.39
CA ALA A 56 -2.12 -7.11 4.15
C ALA A 56 -1.47 -5.71 4.03
N ALA A 57 -2.09 -4.81 3.24
CA ALA A 57 -1.62 -3.43 3.12
C ALA A 57 -1.63 -2.70 4.48
N TRP A 58 -2.61 -2.95 5.34
CA TRP A 58 -2.66 -2.35 6.67
C TRP A 58 -1.55 -2.86 7.60
N LEU A 59 -1.25 -4.15 7.55
CA LEU A 59 -0.14 -4.74 8.31
C LEU A 59 1.19 -4.12 7.89
N ASP A 60 1.44 -3.99 6.58
CA ASP A 60 2.65 -3.33 6.10
C ASP A 60 2.66 -1.83 6.44
N ALA A 61 1.50 -1.15 6.38
CA ALA A 61 1.33 0.26 6.77
C ALA A 61 1.60 0.57 8.23
N THR A 62 1.72 -0.45 9.05
CA THR A 62 1.93 -0.30 10.47
C THR A 62 3.18 -1.02 10.97
N ALA A 63 3.89 -1.72 10.07
CA ALA A 63 5.08 -2.49 10.37
C ALA A 63 6.21 -1.62 10.98
N SER A 64 6.41 -0.40 10.48
CA SER A 64 7.47 0.49 10.96
C SER A 64 7.31 0.88 12.43
N ILE A 65 6.07 0.91 12.93
CA ILE A 65 5.74 1.24 14.32
C ILE A 65 6.12 0.08 15.24
N VAL A 66 5.92 -1.17 14.78
CA VAL A 66 6.22 -2.39 15.56
C VAL A 66 7.72 -2.64 15.64
N THR A 67 8.48 -2.31 14.60
CA THR A 67 9.94 -2.51 14.56
C THR A 67 10.75 -1.45 15.32
N GLY A 68 10.11 -0.36 15.78
CA GLY A 68 10.78 0.80 16.40
C GLY A 68 10.66 0.91 17.93
N GLY A 69 9.84 0.10 18.59
CA GLY A 69 9.72 0.05 20.07
C GLY A 69 8.36 0.47 20.64
N ASN A 70 7.88 -0.36 21.58
CA ASN A 70 6.80 -0.18 22.59
C ASN A 70 5.42 0.36 22.19
N ALA A 71 5.12 0.61 20.92
CA ALA A 71 3.75 0.91 20.51
C ALA A 71 2.93 -0.39 20.40
N PRO A 72 1.72 -0.47 20.99
CA PRO A 72 0.86 -1.62 20.84
C PRO A 72 0.56 -1.85 19.35
N PRO A 73 0.42 -3.11 18.91
CA PRO A 73 0.03 -3.41 17.54
C PRO A 73 -1.26 -2.64 17.21
N PRO A 74 -1.38 -2.07 16.00
CA PRO A 74 -2.55 -1.31 15.62
C PRO A 74 -3.81 -2.14 15.76
N ALA A 75 -4.92 -1.45 15.96
CA ALA A 75 -6.23 -2.06 16.00
C ALA A 75 -6.43 -2.97 14.77
N VAL A 76 -6.96 -4.17 15.03
CA VAL A 76 -7.32 -5.18 14.00
C VAL A 76 -8.34 -4.63 13.00
N GLN A 77 -9.06 -3.57 13.38
CA GLN A 77 -10.08 -2.94 12.55
C GLN A 77 -9.46 -1.93 11.58
N LEU A 78 -9.71 -2.17 10.30
CA LEU A 78 -9.32 -1.26 9.22
C LEU A 78 -10.05 0.08 9.34
N PRO A 79 -9.37 1.21 9.09
CA PRO A 79 -10.03 2.50 8.98
C PRO A 79 -11.12 2.50 7.89
N PRO A 80 -12.17 3.32 8.02
CA PRO A 80 -13.14 3.57 6.95
C PRO A 80 -12.42 3.98 5.66
N ASP A 81 -12.95 3.61 4.49
CA ASP A 81 -12.39 3.88 3.16
C ASP A 81 -10.95 3.38 2.90
N TRP A 82 -10.33 2.65 3.83
CA TRP A 82 -8.98 2.10 3.65
C TRP A 82 -8.87 1.19 2.42
N ALA A 83 -9.85 0.29 2.23
CA ALA A 83 -9.88 -0.59 1.07
C ALA A 83 -9.96 0.20 -0.26
N ALA A 84 -10.70 1.31 -0.27
CA ALA A 84 -10.77 2.18 -1.44
C ALA A 84 -9.44 2.93 -1.69
N LEU A 85 -8.72 3.30 -0.62
CA LEU A 85 -7.40 3.92 -0.72
C LEU A 85 -6.39 2.93 -1.31
N VAL A 86 -6.39 1.69 -0.84
CA VAL A 86 -5.54 0.60 -1.33
C VAL A 86 -5.82 0.29 -2.81
N ALA A 87 -7.09 0.41 -3.23
CA ALA A 87 -7.49 0.16 -4.62
C ALA A 87 -7.19 1.30 -5.60
N GLN A 88 -6.68 2.46 -5.15
CA GLN A 88 -6.45 3.60 -6.04
C GLN A 88 -5.51 3.26 -7.19
N PRO A 89 -5.81 3.67 -8.45
CA PRO A 89 -5.02 3.33 -9.64
C PRO A 89 -3.63 4.00 -9.68
N ALA A 90 -3.44 5.13 -8.99
CA ALA A 90 -2.17 5.85 -8.99
C ALA A 90 -1.03 5.02 -8.39
N ALA A 91 0.01 4.74 -9.18
CA ALA A 91 1.24 4.12 -8.70
C ALA A 91 2.10 5.17 -7.98
N ALA A 92 2.82 4.74 -6.95
CA ALA A 92 3.91 5.49 -6.35
C ALA A 92 5.18 4.66 -6.47
N PHE A 93 6.30 5.29 -6.82
CA PHE A 93 7.54 4.56 -7.11
C PHE A 93 8.56 4.65 -5.99
N ALA A 94 8.60 5.76 -5.26
CA ALA A 94 9.55 6.01 -4.16
C ALA A 94 8.82 6.08 -2.82
N VAL A 95 8.37 4.91 -2.33
CA VAL A 95 7.50 4.80 -1.15
C VAL A 95 8.37 4.54 0.09
N PRO A 96 8.40 5.45 1.09
CA PRO A 96 9.15 5.23 2.31
C PRO A 96 8.47 4.21 3.22
N MET A 97 9.28 3.38 3.89
CA MET A 97 8.86 2.53 5.00
C MET A 97 8.62 3.38 6.25
N ALA A 98 7.39 3.86 6.39
CA ALA A 98 6.90 4.69 7.48
C ALA A 98 5.42 4.40 7.72
N ALA A 99 4.85 4.94 8.81
CA ALA A 99 3.46 4.67 9.14
C ALA A 99 2.52 5.13 8.00
N GLY A 100 1.45 4.39 7.76
CA GLY A 100 0.45 4.66 6.73
C GLY A 100 0.85 4.29 5.30
N HIS A 101 2.14 4.04 5.03
CA HIS A 101 2.62 3.61 3.71
C HIS A 101 2.68 2.11 3.57
N PHE A 102 2.41 1.58 2.38
CA PHE A 102 2.50 0.15 2.14
C PHE A 102 3.19 -0.11 0.79
N PRO A 103 4.02 -1.17 0.69
CA PRO A 103 4.89 -1.42 -0.45
C PRO A 103 4.11 -1.69 -1.74
N GLN A 104 2.89 -2.22 -1.63
CA GLN A 104 2.04 -2.55 -2.77
C GLN A 104 1.53 -1.32 -3.55
N ARG A 105 1.83 -0.10 -3.11
CA ARG A 105 1.66 1.11 -3.93
C ARG A 105 2.58 1.14 -5.15
N VAL A 106 3.70 0.41 -5.10
CA VAL A 106 4.63 0.22 -6.22
C VAL A 106 4.10 -0.92 -7.09
N LYS A 107 3.08 -0.62 -7.89
CA LYS A 107 2.35 -1.63 -8.69
C LYS A 107 2.62 -1.58 -10.19
N ASP A 108 3.17 -0.46 -10.66
CA ASP A 108 3.73 -0.37 -12.01
C ASP A 108 5.25 -0.51 -11.90
N LEU A 109 5.80 -1.51 -12.56
CA LEU A 109 7.23 -1.80 -12.53
C LEU A 109 7.96 -1.30 -13.78
N GLN A 110 7.24 -0.98 -14.85
CA GLN A 110 7.85 -0.63 -16.13
C GLN A 110 8.78 0.60 -16.01
N PRO A 111 8.41 1.67 -15.30
CA PRO A 111 9.29 2.83 -15.14
C PRO A 111 10.55 2.50 -14.34
N LEU A 112 10.49 1.55 -13.40
CA LEU A 112 11.65 1.15 -12.62
C LEU A 112 12.62 0.26 -13.41
N LEU A 113 12.10 -0.60 -14.28
CA LEU A 113 12.91 -1.64 -14.93
C LEU A 113 13.46 -1.19 -16.29
N ALA A 114 12.66 -0.49 -17.10
CA ALA A 114 13.02 -0.22 -18.50
C ALA A 114 13.39 1.24 -18.79
N LYS A 115 12.90 2.19 -17.99
CA LYS A 115 13.14 3.64 -18.19
C LYS A 115 13.34 4.34 -16.84
N PHE A 116 14.32 3.87 -16.08
CA PHE A 116 14.56 4.40 -14.76
C PHE A 116 15.16 5.81 -14.84
N ASP A 117 14.29 6.82 -14.70
CA ASP A 117 14.68 8.19 -14.42
C ASP A 117 14.37 8.50 -12.94
N PRO A 118 15.39 8.51 -12.06
CA PRO A 118 15.20 8.78 -10.64
C PRO A 118 14.55 10.14 -10.35
N ALA A 119 14.72 11.14 -11.22
CA ALA A 119 14.17 12.47 -10.97
C ALA A 119 12.66 12.52 -11.23
N GLU A 120 12.19 11.84 -12.28
CA GLU A 120 10.76 11.81 -12.65
C GLU A 120 9.92 10.94 -11.71
N LEU A 121 10.53 9.91 -11.10
CA LEU A 121 9.82 8.95 -10.26
C LEU A 121 9.74 9.36 -8.78
N ARG A 122 10.34 10.49 -8.41
CA ARG A 122 10.32 11.02 -7.04
C ARG A 122 9.06 11.83 -6.75
N PRO A 123 8.64 11.89 -5.48
CA PRO A 123 7.66 12.88 -5.05
C PRO A 123 8.19 14.30 -5.26
N THR A 124 7.32 15.18 -5.74
CA THR A 124 7.62 16.61 -5.97
C THR A 124 7.01 17.53 -4.92
N GLY A 125 6.15 17.00 -4.02
CA GLY A 125 5.38 17.80 -3.05
C GLY A 125 4.26 18.66 -3.65
N THR A 126 4.19 18.78 -4.98
CA THR A 126 3.17 19.58 -5.69
C THR A 126 1.86 18.84 -5.92
N GLN A 127 1.75 17.61 -5.41
CA GLN A 127 0.59 16.75 -5.59
C GLN A 127 -0.58 17.29 -4.76
N ALA A 128 -1.72 17.54 -5.41
CA ALA A 128 -2.92 17.96 -4.72
C ALA A 128 -3.40 16.87 -3.74
N SER A 129 -4.03 17.28 -2.64
CA SER A 129 -4.68 16.34 -1.73
C SER A 129 -5.70 15.49 -2.49
N VAL A 130 -5.70 14.18 -2.23
CA VAL A 130 -6.55 13.23 -2.94
C VAL A 130 -8.01 13.47 -2.53
N PRO A 131 -8.90 13.90 -3.45
CA PRO A 131 -10.29 14.19 -3.10
C PRO A 131 -11.03 12.92 -2.64
N GLY A 132 -12.11 13.09 -1.87
CA GLY A 132 -12.92 11.98 -1.35
C GLY A 132 -12.51 11.54 0.07
N PHE A 133 -12.61 10.24 0.37
CA PHE A 133 -12.14 9.61 1.62
C PHE A 133 -12.54 10.33 2.93
N ALA A 134 -13.78 10.82 2.99
CA ALA A 134 -14.29 11.53 4.18
C ALA A 134 -14.23 10.65 5.44
N GLY A 135 -14.41 9.34 5.29
CA GLY A 135 -14.28 8.38 6.38
C GLY A 135 -12.86 8.30 6.93
N LEU A 136 -11.84 8.23 6.05
CA LEU A 136 -10.44 8.28 6.50
C LEU A 136 -10.10 9.61 7.16
N ARG A 137 -10.53 10.74 6.59
CA ARG A 137 -10.26 12.07 7.18
C ARG A 137 -10.90 12.21 8.56
N GLY A 138 -12.15 11.75 8.70
CA GLY A 138 -12.82 11.69 10.00
C GLY A 138 -12.10 10.75 10.98
N TRP A 139 -11.57 9.63 10.50
CA TRP A 139 -10.76 8.71 11.30
C TRP A 139 -9.45 9.37 11.77
N VAL A 140 -8.73 10.07 10.89
CA VAL A 140 -7.51 10.83 11.23
C VAL A 140 -7.81 11.87 12.31
N ALA A 141 -8.85 12.68 12.12
CA ALA A 141 -9.25 13.70 13.09
C ALA A 141 -9.59 13.09 14.47
N LYS A 142 -10.28 11.94 14.48
CA LYS A 142 -10.68 11.25 15.71
C LYS A 142 -9.51 10.58 16.43
N ASN A 143 -8.57 10.00 15.70
CA ASN A 143 -7.50 9.15 16.26
C ASN A 143 -6.14 9.85 16.35
N GLY A 144 -6.01 11.07 15.85
CA GLY A 144 -4.74 11.79 15.76
C GLY A 144 -4.01 11.95 17.10
N THR A 145 -4.73 12.09 18.21
CA THR A 145 -4.12 12.20 19.54
C THR A 145 -3.69 10.84 20.10
N SER A 146 -4.48 9.80 19.90
CA SER A 146 -4.22 8.45 20.42
C SER A 146 -3.24 7.65 19.56
N ASN A 147 -3.17 7.93 18.26
CA ASN A 147 -2.31 7.23 17.31
C ASN A 147 -1.74 8.20 16.26
N PRO A 148 -0.88 9.14 16.69
CA PRO A 148 -0.39 10.22 15.84
C PRO A 148 0.45 9.73 14.65
N LEU A 149 1.21 8.63 14.79
CA LEU A 149 2.03 8.09 13.72
C LEU A 149 1.17 7.53 12.58
N VAL A 150 0.18 6.68 12.90
CA VAL A 150 -0.71 6.13 11.87
C VAL A 150 -1.59 7.22 11.26
N ALA A 151 -2.14 8.11 12.08
CA ALA A 151 -2.99 9.20 11.61
C ALA A 151 -2.23 10.16 10.69
N SER A 152 -0.99 10.54 11.05
CA SER A 152 -0.14 11.35 10.17
C SER A 152 0.21 10.59 8.89
N GLY A 153 0.58 9.31 8.97
CA GLY A 153 0.84 8.47 7.80
C GLY A 153 -0.31 8.42 6.78
N ILE A 154 -1.55 8.28 7.28
CA ILE A 154 -2.75 8.34 6.44
C ILE A 154 -2.94 9.75 5.86
N ALA A 155 -2.80 10.81 6.68
CA ALA A 155 -2.90 12.19 6.21
C ALA A 155 -1.89 12.47 5.08
N ARG A 156 -0.63 12.03 5.24
CA ARG A 156 0.41 12.11 4.20
C ARG A 156 0.03 11.36 2.93
N THR A 157 -0.52 10.15 3.06
CA THR A 157 -0.96 9.35 1.92
C THR A 157 -2.12 10.00 1.16
N LEU A 158 -2.95 10.79 1.85
CA LEU A 158 -4.01 11.60 1.26
C LEU A 158 -3.51 12.97 0.74
N GLY A 159 -2.22 13.26 0.83
CA GLY A 159 -1.63 14.55 0.43
C GLY A 159 -1.97 15.72 1.36
N ASP A 160 -2.45 15.45 2.58
CA ASP A 160 -2.69 16.47 3.61
C ASP A 160 -1.44 16.59 4.51
N PHE A 161 -0.41 17.24 3.98
CA PHE A 161 0.88 17.37 4.65
C PHE A 161 0.83 18.29 5.88
N GLN A 162 -0.06 19.29 5.88
CA GLN A 162 -0.22 20.20 7.02
C GLN A 162 -0.78 19.47 8.24
N THR A 163 -1.82 18.65 8.05
CA THR A 163 -2.36 17.81 9.12
C THR A 163 -1.31 16.81 9.60
N ALA A 164 -0.57 16.18 8.68
CA ALA A 164 0.50 15.26 9.03
C ALA A 164 1.60 15.90 9.90
N ASP A 165 2.08 17.09 9.50
CA ASP A 165 3.10 17.83 10.25
C ASP A 165 2.61 18.18 11.66
N THR A 166 1.38 18.69 11.75
CA THR A 166 0.74 19.04 13.04
C THR A 166 0.67 17.82 13.96
N LEU A 167 0.28 16.66 13.44
CA LEU A 167 0.18 15.42 14.21
C LEU A 167 1.54 14.85 14.64
N LEU A 168 2.60 15.12 13.90
CA LEU A 168 3.96 14.66 14.24
C LEU A 168 4.68 15.62 15.19
N SER A 169 4.19 16.86 15.34
CA SER A 169 4.79 17.86 16.22
C SER A 169 4.80 17.38 17.68
N GLY A 170 5.97 17.40 18.31
CA GLY A 170 6.15 16.98 19.70
C GLY A 170 6.03 15.47 19.98
N VAL A 171 5.77 14.64 18.96
CA VAL A 171 5.71 13.17 19.13
C VAL A 171 7.12 12.60 19.27
N SER A 172 7.39 11.91 20.36
CA SER A 172 8.67 11.22 20.58
C SER A 172 8.79 10.00 19.66
N GLY A 173 9.99 9.75 19.12
CA GLY A 173 10.25 8.62 18.21
C GLY A 173 9.65 8.77 16.81
N ALA A 174 9.09 9.94 16.47
CA ALA A 174 8.48 10.21 15.17
C ALA A 174 9.48 10.62 14.07
N ASP A 175 10.78 10.49 14.31
CA ASP A 175 11.81 11.04 13.44
C ASP A 175 11.79 10.41 12.05
N ASN A 176 11.56 9.10 11.95
CA ASN A 176 11.40 8.42 10.67
C ASN A 176 10.18 8.93 9.88
N ASP A 177 9.06 9.17 10.56
CA ASP A 177 7.83 9.68 9.93
C ASP A 177 7.96 11.15 9.52
N ARG A 178 8.72 11.97 10.26
CA ARG A 178 9.07 13.35 9.87
C ARG A 178 9.96 13.37 8.62
N ALA A 179 10.97 12.50 8.55
CA ALA A 179 11.79 12.38 7.35
C ALA A 179 10.97 11.87 6.15
N ALA A 180 10.03 10.94 6.37
CA ALA A 180 9.11 10.49 5.33
C ALA A 180 8.14 11.61 4.87
N LEU A 181 7.73 12.52 5.76
CA LEU A 181 6.97 13.72 5.41
C LEU A 181 7.80 14.65 4.50
N LEU A 182 9.04 14.97 4.88
CA LEU A 182 9.97 15.75 4.03
C LEU A 182 10.11 15.12 2.64
N TRP A 183 10.27 13.80 2.59
CA TRP A 183 10.37 13.05 1.34
C TRP A 183 9.15 13.30 0.45
N GLN A 184 7.95 13.14 0.99
CA GLN A 184 6.71 13.33 0.21
C GLN A 184 6.44 14.78 -0.19
N MET A 185 6.92 15.74 0.59
CA MET A 185 6.90 17.17 0.24
C MET A 185 7.94 17.52 -0.84
N GLY A 186 8.66 16.54 -1.38
CA GLY A 186 9.68 16.75 -2.42
C GLY A 186 11.03 17.22 -1.90
N GLN A 187 11.17 17.40 -0.58
CA GLN A 187 12.43 17.77 0.10
C GLN A 187 13.33 16.54 0.26
N CYS A 188 13.61 15.85 -0.85
CA CYS A 188 14.24 14.53 -0.88
C CYS A 188 15.65 14.52 -0.28
N THR A 189 16.44 15.56 -0.53
CA THR A 189 17.82 15.67 0.01
C THR A 189 17.79 15.89 1.53
N GLU A 190 16.87 16.69 2.03
CA GLU A 190 16.71 16.94 3.48
C GLU A 190 16.21 15.68 4.19
N ALA A 191 15.28 14.96 3.58
CA ALA A 191 14.82 13.66 4.07
C ALA A 191 15.97 12.63 4.16
N LEU A 192 16.81 12.52 3.12
CA LEU A 192 17.99 11.66 3.15
C LEU A 192 18.94 12.06 4.29
N ALA A 193 19.25 13.35 4.44
CA ALA A 193 20.11 13.83 5.51
C ALA A 193 19.54 13.50 6.90
N ALA A 194 18.22 13.64 7.09
CA ALA A 194 17.55 13.26 8.32
C ALA A 194 17.68 11.76 8.59
N TRP A 195 17.40 10.90 7.60
CA TRP A 195 17.56 9.44 7.76
C TRP A 195 19.01 9.03 8.00
N ASP A 196 20.00 9.70 7.39
CA ASP A 196 21.42 9.43 7.61
C ASP A 196 21.89 9.76 9.04
N ALA A 197 21.23 10.72 9.71
CA ALA A 197 21.52 11.05 11.10
C ALA A 197 20.91 10.07 12.12
N MET A 198 19.95 9.22 11.71
CA MET A 198 19.28 8.28 12.61
C MET A 198 20.12 7.02 12.92
N THR A 199 19.77 6.31 13.98
CA THR A 199 20.32 4.96 14.23
C THR A 199 19.79 3.97 13.18
N GLU A 200 20.62 3.01 12.77
CA GLU A 200 20.21 1.97 11.83
C GLU A 200 19.10 1.10 12.45
N THR A 201 17.95 1.09 11.78
CA THR A 201 16.82 0.17 12.01
C THR A 201 16.39 -0.37 10.64
N PRO A 202 15.60 -1.45 10.55
CA PRO A 202 15.16 -1.98 9.26
C PRO A 202 14.49 -0.91 8.37
N ALA A 203 13.61 -0.08 8.96
CA ALA A 203 12.94 1.01 8.25
C ALA A 203 13.91 2.13 7.82
N VAL A 204 14.84 2.53 8.69
CA VAL A 204 15.84 3.56 8.36
C VAL A 204 16.78 3.08 7.25
N LEU A 205 17.25 1.83 7.30
CA LEU A 205 18.09 1.24 6.25
C LEU A 205 17.36 1.17 4.91
N PHE A 206 16.10 0.74 4.92
CA PHE A 206 15.26 0.76 3.73
C PHE A 206 15.11 2.18 3.16
N ASN A 207 14.76 3.14 4.02
CA ASN A 207 14.52 4.53 3.59
C ASN A 207 15.79 5.20 3.07
N ARG A 208 16.94 4.92 3.68
CA ARG A 208 18.26 5.31 3.19
C ARG A 208 18.56 4.76 1.80
N GLY A 209 18.29 3.47 1.58
CA GLY A 209 18.48 2.83 0.28
C GLY A 209 17.59 3.45 -0.79
N MET A 210 16.30 3.61 -0.46
CA MET A 210 15.29 4.19 -1.34
C MET A 210 15.65 5.63 -1.69
N ALA A 211 15.95 6.47 -0.70
CA ALA A 211 16.33 7.85 -0.93
C ALA A 211 17.57 7.97 -1.82
N ARG A 212 18.62 7.18 -1.55
CA ARG A 212 19.84 7.15 -2.36
C ARG A 212 19.57 6.68 -3.79
N LEU A 213 18.77 5.63 -3.98
CA LEU A 213 18.39 5.12 -5.30
C LEU A 213 17.74 6.22 -6.14
N PHE A 214 16.73 6.87 -5.57
CA PHE A 214 15.97 7.90 -6.25
C PHE A 214 16.72 9.24 -6.37
N LEU A 215 17.80 9.44 -5.61
CA LEU A 215 18.75 10.55 -5.79
C LEU A 215 19.93 10.20 -6.73
N GLY A 216 19.93 9.02 -7.35
CA GLY A 216 20.98 8.58 -8.28
C GLY A 216 22.27 8.09 -7.61
N GLN A 217 22.28 7.89 -6.30
CA GLN A 217 23.43 7.41 -5.52
C GLN A 217 23.43 5.87 -5.42
N LEU A 218 23.61 5.20 -6.55
CA LEU A 218 23.36 3.76 -6.70
C LEU A 218 24.24 2.86 -5.82
N SER A 219 25.53 3.20 -5.65
CA SER A 219 26.44 2.44 -4.77
C SER A 219 25.98 2.45 -3.31
N GLY A 220 25.61 3.63 -2.79
CA GLY A 220 25.07 3.76 -1.44
C GLY A 220 23.70 3.11 -1.29
N ALA A 221 22.87 3.15 -2.34
CA ALA A 221 21.58 2.47 -2.36
C ALA A 221 21.73 0.95 -2.21
N ARG A 222 22.63 0.33 -2.99
CA ARG A 222 22.92 -1.12 -2.91
C ARG A 222 23.32 -1.54 -1.50
N SER A 223 24.29 -0.84 -0.91
CA SER A 223 24.76 -1.16 0.45
C SER A 223 23.64 -1.07 1.50
N ALA A 224 22.81 -0.03 1.43
CA ALA A 224 21.70 0.13 2.36
C ALA A 224 20.62 -0.93 2.18
N PHE A 225 20.26 -1.28 0.94
CA PHE A 225 19.25 -2.32 0.69
C PHE A 225 19.73 -3.72 1.04
N GLN A 226 21.00 -4.06 0.84
CA GLN A 226 21.57 -5.33 1.31
C GLN A 226 21.34 -5.51 2.82
N LYS A 227 21.76 -4.52 3.62
CA LYS A 227 21.51 -4.50 5.07
C LYS A 227 20.01 -4.55 5.42
N ALA A 228 19.17 -3.82 4.66
CA ALA A 228 17.73 -3.82 4.89
C ALA A 228 17.12 -5.22 4.66
N THR A 229 17.51 -5.91 3.58
CA THR A 229 17.02 -7.26 3.27
C THR A 229 17.48 -8.32 4.28
N GLU A 230 18.60 -8.11 4.96
CA GLU A 230 19.05 -8.97 6.07
C GLU A 230 18.22 -8.76 7.34
N SER A 231 17.58 -7.60 7.49
CA SER A 231 16.91 -7.19 8.73
C SER A 231 15.37 -7.22 8.66
N ILE A 232 14.80 -7.12 7.46
CA ILE A 232 13.34 -7.15 7.25
C ILE A 232 12.89 -8.62 7.07
N PRO A 233 11.85 -9.08 7.78
CA PRO A 233 11.34 -10.44 7.60
C PRO A 233 10.92 -10.72 6.15
N GLU A 234 11.32 -11.87 5.61
CA GLU A 234 11.05 -12.28 4.22
C GLU A 234 9.56 -12.30 3.88
N ALA A 235 8.70 -12.59 4.86
CA ALA A 235 7.25 -12.60 4.70
C ALA A 235 6.62 -11.20 4.57
N SER A 236 7.36 -10.11 4.82
CA SER A 236 6.84 -8.74 4.71
C SER A 236 6.87 -8.25 3.26
N GLY A 237 5.85 -7.47 2.86
CA GLY A 237 5.88 -6.79 1.57
C GLY A 237 7.07 -5.82 1.44
N TRP A 238 7.58 -5.30 2.56
CA TRP A 238 8.75 -4.41 2.57
C TRP A 238 10.03 -5.14 2.18
N TYR A 239 10.16 -6.43 2.50
CA TYR A 239 11.29 -7.24 2.04
C TYR A 239 11.26 -7.38 0.51
N ALA A 240 10.11 -7.70 -0.05
CA ALA A 240 9.93 -7.81 -1.50
C ALA A 240 10.26 -6.49 -2.21
N LEU A 241 9.82 -5.35 -1.65
CA LEU A 241 10.14 -4.04 -2.21
C LEU A 241 11.64 -3.70 -2.07
N ALA A 242 12.27 -4.03 -0.95
CA ALA A 242 13.72 -3.84 -0.76
C ALA A 242 14.52 -4.63 -1.79
N ARG A 243 14.13 -5.89 -2.05
CA ARG A 243 14.70 -6.76 -3.08
C ARG A 243 14.52 -6.19 -4.48
N LEU A 244 13.33 -5.67 -4.79
CA LEU A 244 13.07 -5.00 -6.07
C LEU A 244 13.99 -3.80 -6.26
N TYR A 245 14.06 -2.89 -5.28
CA TYR A 245 14.90 -1.71 -5.39
C TYR A 245 16.40 -2.03 -5.43
N LEU A 246 16.84 -3.08 -4.72
CA LEU A 246 18.21 -3.59 -4.85
C LEU A 246 18.48 -4.03 -6.29
N ALA A 247 17.58 -4.80 -6.88
CA ALA A 247 17.71 -5.24 -8.28
C ALA A 247 17.70 -4.06 -9.27
N VAL A 248 16.87 -3.03 -9.04
CA VAL A 248 16.88 -1.78 -9.83
C VAL A 248 18.26 -1.11 -9.72
N ALA A 249 18.82 -1.01 -8.52
CA ALA A 249 20.15 -0.42 -8.31
C ALA A 249 21.27 -1.24 -8.99
N ASP A 250 21.14 -2.57 -9.05
CA ASP A 250 22.09 -3.46 -9.74
C ASP A 250 21.99 -3.37 -11.27
N VAL A 251 20.77 -3.24 -11.82
CA VAL A 251 20.55 -3.15 -13.27
C VAL A 251 21.05 -1.82 -13.84
N HIS A 252 20.89 -0.73 -13.09
CA HIS A 252 21.16 0.63 -13.58
C HIS A 252 22.49 1.22 -13.07
N GLY A 253 23.27 0.51 -12.24
CA GLY A 253 24.46 1.05 -11.56
C GLY A 253 25.73 0.24 -11.67
#